data_AF-A1UQG9-F1
#
_entry.id   AF-A1UQG9-F1
#
_cell.length_a   1.000
_cell.length_b   1.000
_cell.length_c   1.000
_cell.angle_alpha   90.00
_cell.angle_beta   90.00
_cell.angle_gamma   90.00
#
_symmetry.space_group_name_H-M   'P 1'
#
loop_
_entity.id
_entity.type
_entity.pdbx_description
1 polymer ?
#
loop_
_entity_poly.entity_id
_entity_poly.type
_entity_poly.pdbx_seq_one_letter_code
_entity_poly.pdbx_strand_id
1 'polypeptide(L)'
;MIIDTSAVLALIQREDPHAEHVAAALAGDRNPVMAAPNVVECLIVLTSRHGPIARTVFDRLSSEINLGVAQFTTEHAAAAHRAYSQYGRGRHPAALSFGDTMAYAAAKLAHEPLIAVGGDFARTDLEFDGVIGYWPSPP
;
A
#
# COMPACT_ATOMS: atom_id res chain seq x y z
N MET A 1 10.26 2.93 1.81
CA MET A 1 8.91 3.03 1.22
C MET A 1 7.87 2.19 1.96
N ILE A 2 6.60 2.58 1.88
CA ILE A 2 5.43 1.82 2.34
C ILE A 2 4.70 1.21 1.14
N ILE A 3 4.30 -0.06 1.26
CA ILE A 3 3.59 -0.82 0.23
C ILE A 3 2.14 -1.02 0.64
N ASP A 4 1.23 -0.72 -0.29
CA ASP A 4 -0.19 -1.06 -0.19
C ASP A 4 -0.49 -2.51 -0.63
N THR A 5 -1.60 -3.06 -0.15
CA THR A 5 -2.10 -4.38 -0.53
C THR A 5 -2.14 -4.57 -2.06
N SER A 6 -2.61 -3.57 -2.79
CA SER A 6 -2.76 -3.66 -4.24
C SER A 6 -1.46 -3.91 -4.99
N ALA A 7 -0.35 -3.29 -4.57
CA ALA A 7 0.95 -3.49 -5.19
C ALA A 7 1.49 -4.92 -4.98
N VAL A 8 1.27 -5.50 -3.80
CA VAL A 8 1.62 -6.91 -3.53
C VAL A 8 0.76 -7.85 -4.38
N LEU A 9 -0.54 -7.56 -4.50
CA LEU A 9 -1.43 -8.37 -5.34
C LEU A 9 -1.05 -8.29 -6.82
N ALA A 10 -0.61 -7.13 -7.31
CA ALA A 10 -0.14 -6.96 -8.68
C ALA A 10 1.10 -7.82 -8.96
N LEU A 11 2.07 -7.85 -8.04
CA LEU A 11 3.26 -8.72 -8.15
C LEU A 11 2.90 -10.21 -8.14
N ILE A 12 2.08 -10.65 -7.18
CA ILE A 12 1.70 -12.07 -7.04
C ILE A 12 0.96 -12.57 -8.27
N GLN A 13 0.07 -11.73 -8.82
CA GLN A 13 -0.78 -12.09 -9.95
C GLN A 13 -0.15 -11.79 -11.31
N ARG A 14 1.01 -11.13 -11.35
CA ARG A 14 1.68 -10.70 -12.58
C ARG A 14 0.76 -9.83 -13.43
N GLU A 15 0.17 -8.81 -12.80
CA GLU A 15 -0.72 -7.88 -13.48
C GLU A 15 0.06 -6.87 -14.33
N ASP A 16 0.11 -7.08 -15.64
CA ASP A 16 0.77 -6.15 -16.55
C ASP A 16 -0.08 -4.88 -16.82
N PRO A 17 0.54 -3.68 -16.91
CA PRO A 17 1.97 -3.39 -16.74
C PRO A 17 2.39 -3.11 -15.28
N HIS A 18 1.45 -3.19 -14.33
CA HIS A 18 1.68 -2.75 -12.95
C HIS A 18 2.75 -3.56 -12.22
N ALA A 19 2.82 -4.88 -12.44
CA ALA A 19 3.81 -5.74 -11.81
C ALA A 19 5.24 -5.30 -12.16
N GLU A 20 5.48 -4.94 -13.43
CA GLU A 20 6.79 -4.44 -13.88
C GLU A 20 7.13 -3.09 -13.24
N HIS A 21 6.17 -2.17 -13.20
CA HIS A 21 6.38 -0.86 -12.57
C HIS A 21 6.63 -0.96 -11.06
N VAL A 22 5.87 -1.82 -10.35
CA VAL A 22 6.09 -2.07 -8.92
C VAL A 22 7.46 -2.72 -8.70
N ALA A 23 7.85 -3.69 -9.51
CA ALA A 23 9.17 -4.32 -9.39
C ALA A 23 10.31 -3.31 -9.64
N ALA A 24 10.16 -2.43 -10.63
CA ALA A 24 11.12 -1.36 -10.90
C ALA A 24 11.21 -0.36 -9.73
N ALA A 25 10.08 0.00 -9.12
CA ALA A 25 10.04 0.85 -7.93
C ALA A 25 10.81 0.22 -6.76
N LEU A 26 10.61 -1.08 -6.54
CA LEU A 26 11.26 -1.82 -5.45
C LEU A 26 12.77 -2.00 -5.66
N ALA A 27 13.24 -2.05 -6.91
CA ALA A 27 14.68 -2.19 -7.20
C ALA A 27 15.51 -0.99 -6.69
N GLY A 28 14.88 0.16 -6.46
CA GLY A 28 15.54 1.38 -5.96
C GLY A 28 15.65 1.50 -4.44
N ASP A 29 14.92 0.69 -3.67
CA ASP A 29 14.82 0.78 -2.21
C ASP A 29 15.20 -0.56 -1.55
N ARG A 30 15.85 -0.50 -0.39
CA ARG A 30 16.45 -1.67 0.26
C ARG A 30 15.55 -2.32 1.30
N ASN A 31 14.51 -1.63 1.79
CA ASN A 31 13.66 -2.14 2.88
C ASN A 31 12.19 -1.72 2.69
N PRO A 32 11.46 -2.34 1.75
CA PRO A 32 10.02 -2.10 1.64
C PRO A 32 9.28 -2.57 2.89
N VAL A 33 8.26 -1.82 3.31
CA VAL A 33 7.47 -2.15 4.50
C VAL A 33 5.98 -2.09 4.20
N MET A 34 5.22 -3.06 4.70
CA MET A 34 3.76 -2.97 4.74
C MET A 34 3.28 -2.64 6.14
N ALA A 35 2.21 -1.86 6.27
CA ALA A 35 1.51 -1.74 7.53
C ALA A 35 0.79 -3.05 7.88
N ALA A 36 0.80 -3.45 9.16
CA ALA A 36 0.11 -4.65 9.64
C ALA A 36 -1.35 -4.82 9.14
N PRO A 37 -2.23 -3.79 9.12
CA PRO A 37 -3.57 -3.94 8.55
C PRO A 37 -3.59 -4.27 7.04
N ASN A 38 -2.65 -3.74 6.26
CA ASN A 38 -2.55 -4.05 4.83
C ASN A 38 -2.04 -5.49 4.60
N VAL A 39 -1.19 -6.02 5.50
CA VAL A 39 -0.85 -7.47 5.47
C VAL A 39 -2.09 -8.33 5.69
N VAL A 40 -2.95 -7.96 6.64
CA VAL A 40 -4.21 -8.68 6.90
C VAL A 40 -5.13 -8.64 5.68
N GLU A 41 -5.32 -7.46 5.09
CA GLU A 41 -6.14 -7.29 3.88
C GLU A 41 -5.59 -8.15 2.72
N CYS A 42 -4.28 -8.08 2.48
CA CYS A 42 -3.61 -8.88 1.45
C CYS A 42 -3.84 -10.37 1.64
N LEU A 43 -3.63 -10.89 2.86
CA LEU A 43 -3.86 -12.30 3.17
C LEU A 43 -5.33 -12.72 3.03
N ILE A 44 -6.29 -11.85 3.38
CA ILE A 44 -7.72 -12.11 3.16
C ILE A 44 -8.00 -12.26 1.66
N VAL A 45 -7.53 -11.32 0.84
CA VAL A 45 -7.75 -11.35 -0.61
C VAL A 45 -7.09 -12.58 -1.24
N LEU A 46 -5.84 -12.89 -0.86
CA LEU A 46 -5.14 -14.07 -1.34
C LEU A 46 -5.82 -15.36 -0.89
N THR A 47 -6.34 -15.42 0.34
CA THR A 47 -7.08 -16.59 0.84
C THR A 47 -8.36 -16.81 0.04
N SER A 48 -9.10 -15.74 -0.30
CA SER A 48 -10.27 -15.85 -1.17
C SER A 48 -9.94 -16.36 -2.58
N ARG A 49 -8.72 -16.12 -3.08
CA ARG A 49 -8.31 -16.50 -4.45
C ARG A 49 -7.60 -17.85 -4.53
N HIS A 50 -6.78 -18.16 -3.54
CA HIS A 50 -5.85 -19.31 -3.55
C HIS A 50 -6.11 -20.30 -2.41
N GLY A 51 -7.02 -20.00 -1.49
CA GLY A 51 -7.35 -20.88 -0.38
C GLY A 51 -6.16 -21.12 0.56
N PRO A 52 -5.93 -22.36 1.03
CA PRO A 52 -4.93 -22.67 2.06
C PRO A 52 -3.48 -22.26 1.73
N ILE A 53 -3.12 -22.14 0.45
CA ILE A 53 -1.74 -21.79 0.04
C ILE A 53 -1.46 -20.29 0.08
N ALA A 54 -2.47 -19.45 0.34
CA ALA A 54 -2.35 -17.99 0.31
C ALA A 54 -1.20 -17.47 1.18
N ARG A 55 -1.06 -18.03 2.40
CA ARG A 55 0.03 -17.67 3.31
C ARG A 55 1.40 -17.99 2.73
N THR A 56 1.57 -19.18 2.15
CA THR A 56 2.82 -19.62 1.52
C THR A 56 3.19 -18.72 0.34
N VAL A 57 2.22 -18.32 -0.47
CA VAL A 57 2.44 -17.40 -1.61
C VAL A 57 2.89 -16.03 -1.12
N PHE A 58 2.21 -15.47 -0.11
CA PHE A 58 2.58 -14.20 0.50
C PHE A 58 3.98 -14.23 1.13
N ASP A 59 4.29 -15.26 1.93
CA ASP A 59 5.57 -15.39 2.62
C ASP A 59 6.73 -15.56 1.62
N ARG A 60 6.51 -16.27 0.51
CA ARG A 60 7.52 -16.39 -0.56
C ARG A 60 7.87 -15.05 -1.17
N LEU A 61 6.87 -14.26 -1.59
CA LEU A 61 7.11 -12.93 -2.14
C LEU A 61 7.73 -12.00 -1.08
N SER A 62 7.22 -12.04 0.15
CA SER A 62 7.75 -11.24 1.27
C SER A 62 9.23 -11.52 1.50
N SER A 63 9.65 -12.79 1.44
CA SER A 63 11.07 -13.15 1.54
C SER A 63 11.88 -12.69 0.33
N GLU A 64 11.32 -12.71 -0.87
CA GLU A 64 12.00 -12.32 -2.11
C GLU A 64 12.30 -10.82 -2.16
N ILE A 65 11.36 -9.99 -1.69
CA ILE A 65 11.51 -8.52 -1.66
C ILE A 65 12.01 -7.98 -0.32
N ASN A 66 12.36 -8.85 0.63
CA ASN A 66 12.74 -8.48 2.00
C ASN A 66 11.70 -7.56 2.68
N LEU A 67 10.43 -7.96 2.62
CA LEU A 67 9.31 -7.16 3.10
C LEU A 67 9.26 -7.10 4.63
N GLY A 68 9.38 -5.90 5.18
CA GLY A 68 9.11 -5.62 6.59
C GLY A 68 7.63 -5.42 6.88
N VAL A 69 7.25 -5.55 8.16
CA VAL A 69 5.91 -5.21 8.65
C VAL A 69 6.00 -4.14 9.74
N ALA A 70 5.37 -2.99 9.51
CA ALA A 70 5.29 -1.92 10.47
C ALA A 70 4.19 -2.16 11.51
N GLN A 71 4.47 -1.77 12.76
CA GLN A 71 3.46 -1.68 13.80
C GLN A 71 2.41 -0.61 13.45
N PHE A 72 1.15 -0.87 13.76
CA PHE A 72 0.06 0.08 13.54
C PHE A 72 -0.47 0.57 14.88
N THR A 73 -0.19 1.83 15.19
CA THR A 73 -0.45 2.44 16.52
C THR A 73 -1.71 3.31 16.52
N THR A 74 -2.08 3.86 17.67
CA THR A 74 -3.19 4.81 17.81
C THR A 74 -3.00 6.07 16.94
N GLU A 75 -1.76 6.52 16.75
CA GLU A 75 -1.44 7.65 15.87
C GLU A 75 -1.76 7.34 14.40
N HIS A 76 -1.46 6.11 13.97
CA HIS A 76 -1.81 5.62 12.64
C HIS A 76 -3.34 5.56 12.46
N ALA A 77 -4.07 5.07 13.47
CA ALA A 77 -5.53 5.06 13.43
C ALA A 77 -6.13 6.46 13.32
N ALA A 78 -5.61 7.44 14.07
CA ALA A 78 -6.03 8.84 13.98
C ALA A 78 -5.71 9.44 12.60
N ALA A 79 -4.54 9.14 12.04
CA ALA A 79 -4.16 9.58 10.69
C ALA A 79 -5.03 8.95 9.59
N ALA A 80 -5.33 7.66 9.69
CA ALA A 80 -6.20 6.95 8.75
C ALA A 80 -7.63 7.52 8.77
N HIS A 81 -8.16 7.81 9.97
CA HIS A 81 -9.47 8.47 10.11
C HIS A 81 -9.49 9.87 9.47
N ARG A 82 -8.43 10.67 9.65
CA ARG A 82 -8.31 11.97 8.96
C ARG A 82 -8.27 11.80 7.45
N ALA A 83 -7.48 10.85 6.95
CA ALA A 83 -7.41 10.54 5.52
C ALA A 83 -8.78 10.13 4.96
N TYR A 84 -9.53 9.28 5.67
CA TYR A 84 -10.89 8.91 5.26
C TYR A 84 -11.85 10.09 5.27
N SER A 85 -11.76 10.97 6.28
CA SER A 85 -12.61 12.16 6.38
C SER A 85 -12.39 13.11 5.21
N GLN A 86 -11.15 13.22 4.73
CA GLN A 86 -10.76 14.13 3.66
C GLN A 86 -10.91 13.51 2.26
N TYR A 87 -10.60 12.22 2.10
CA TYR A 87 -10.42 11.57 0.80
C TYR A 87 -11.26 10.29 0.63
N GLY A 88 -12.05 9.90 1.62
CA GLY A 88 -12.75 8.61 1.64
C GLY A 88 -13.88 8.48 0.62
N ARG A 89 -14.21 7.22 0.32
CA ARG A 89 -15.33 6.84 -0.55
C ARG A 89 -16.66 7.44 -0.08
N GLY A 90 -17.41 7.98 -1.05
CA GLY A 90 -18.68 8.68 -0.81
C GLY A 90 -18.54 10.11 -0.27
N ARG A 91 -17.31 10.62 -0.10
CA ARG A 91 -17.02 11.97 0.42
C ARG A 91 -16.15 12.78 -0.54
N HIS A 92 -15.17 12.14 -1.16
CA HIS A 92 -14.21 12.79 -2.04
C HIS A 92 -14.04 12.00 -3.34
N PRO A 93 -13.71 12.65 -4.47
CA PRO A 93 -13.37 11.96 -5.70
C PRO A 93 -12.30 10.87 -5.52
N ALA A 94 -11.25 11.11 -4.73
CA ALA A 94 -10.22 10.10 -4.42
C ALA A 94 -10.78 8.75 -3.91
N ALA A 95 -11.95 8.78 -3.30
CA ALA A 95 -12.73 7.61 -2.92
C ALA A 95 -11.95 6.51 -2.17
N LEU A 96 -11.02 6.90 -1.29
CA LEU A 96 -10.15 5.99 -0.55
C LEU A 96 -10.97 4.96 0.24
N SER A 97 -10.57 3.70 0.08
CA SER A 97 -11.08 2.54 0.81
C SER A 97 -10.53 2.48 2.24
N PHE A 98 -11.01 1.54 3.04
CA PHE A 98 -10.43 1.27 4.35
C PHE A 98 -8.93 0.94 4.25
N GLY A 99 -8.55 -0.02 3.39
CA GLY A 99 -7.15 -0.41 3.17
C GLY A 99 -6.27 0.76 2.71
N ASP A 100 -6.78 1.55 1.76
CA ASP A 100 -6.08 2.73 1.23
C ASP A 100 -5.75 3.73 2.33
N THR A 101 -6.67 3.95 3.29
CA THR A 101 -6.43 4.88 4.41
C THR A 101 -5.39 4.37 5.38
N MET A 102 -5.22 3.05 5.52
CA MET A 102 -4.19 2.45 6.36
C MET A 102 -2.81 2.62 5.73
N ALA A 103 -2.69 2.34 4.43
CA ALA A 103 -1.45 2.51 3.68
C ALA A 103 -1.05 3.99 3.62
N TYR A 104 -2.00 4.88 3.31
CA TYR A 104 -1.80 6.32 3.31
C TYR A 104 -1.30 6.82 4.68
N ALA A 105 -1.94 6.40 5.77
CA ALA A 105 -1.56 6.83 7.11
C ALA A 105 -0.15 6.37 7.50
N ALA A 106 0.19 5.12 7.20
CA ALA A 106 1.52 4.58 7.45
C ALA A 106 2.59 5.31 6.65
N ALA A 107 2.37 5.53 5.36
CA ALA A 107 3.30 6.26 4.50
C ALA A 107 3.48 7.72 4.96
N LYS A 108 2.38 8.39 5.30
CA LYS A 108 2.40 9.79 5.75
C LYS A 108 3.14 9.99 7.07
N LEU A 109 2.93 9.10 8.05
CA LEU A 109 3.59 9.18 9.35
C LEU A 109 5.05 8.76 9.29
N ALA A 110 5.40 7.80 8.43
CA ALA A 110 6.79 7.39 8.23
C ALA A 110 7.59 8.38 7.39
N HIS A 111 6.94 9.36 6.74
CA HIS A 111 7.55 10.22 5.72
C HIS A 111 8.20 9.42 4.58
N GLU A 112 7.56 8.31 4.22
CA GLU A 112 8.06 7.35 3.24
C GLU A 112 7.17 7.37 1.99
N PRO A 113 7.72 7.10 0.80
CA PRO A 113 6.92 6.97 -0.42
C PRO A 113 5.87 5.86 -0.29
N LEU A 114 4.71 6.03 -0.90
CA LEU A 114 3.66 5.01 -0.98
C LEU A 114 3.70 4.32 -2.34
N ILE A 115 3.78 2.99 -2.36
CA ILE A 115 3.58 2.18 -3.57
C ILE A 115 2.19 1.55 -3.52
N ALA A 116 1.38 1.81 -4.54
CA ALA A 116 0.04 1.25 -4.68
C ALA A 116 -0.30 1.04 -6.17
N VAL A 117 -1.27 0.17 -6.46
CA VAL A 117 -1.77 -0.11 -7.81
C VAL A 117 -3.29 0.03 -7.82
N GLY A 118 -3.78 1.01 -8.54
CA GLY A 118 -5.20 1.34 -8.47
C GLY A 118 -5.59 1.95 -7.12
N GLY A 119 -6.69 2.71 -7.13
CA GLY A 119 -7.01 3.65 -6.06
C GLY A 119 -6.59 5.07 -6.47
N ASP A 120 -7.48 6.04 -6.29
CA ASP A 120 -7.29 7.40 -6.78
C ASP A 120 -6.44 8.25 -5.82
N PHE A 121 -5.25 7.75 -5.44
CA PHE A 121 -4.27 8.50 -4.63
C PHE A 121 -3.82 9.80 -5.31
N ALA A 122 -3.84 9.85 -6.65
CA ALA A 122 -3.59 11.07 -7.43
C ALA A 122 -4.55 12.24 -7.12
N ARG A 123 -5.67 11.96 -6.44
CA ARG A 123 -6.63 12.98 -5.99
C ARG A 123 -6.48 13.30 -4.50
N THR A 124 -5.35 12.95 -3.89
CA THR A 124 -5.01 13.30 -2.50
C THR A 124 -3.97 14.43 -2.49
N ASP A 125 -3.36 14.71 -1.33
CA ASP A 125 -2.18 15.58 -1.21
C ASP A 125 -0.86 14.85 -1.55
N LEU A 126 -0.93 13.60 -2.01
CA LEU A 126 0.19 12.82 -2.51
C LEU A 126 0.43 13.13 -3.99
N GLU A 127 1.67 13.42 -4.36
CA GLU A 127 2.08 13.46 -5.76
C GLU A 127 2.27 12.02 -6.25
N PHE A 128 1.24 11.47 -6.90
CA PHE A 128 1.18 10.06 -7.31
C PHE A 128 1.27 9.92 -8.83
N ASP A 129 2.22 9.09 -9.31
CA ASP A 129 2.50 8.89 -10.74
C ASP A 129 1.70 7.73 -11.37
N GLY A 130 0.87 7.05 -10.57
CA GLY A 130 0.12 5.86 -10.96
C GLY A 130 0.59 4.59 -10.27
N VAL A 131 1.81 4.56 -9.73
CA VAL A 131 2.36 3.43 -8.97
C VAL A 131 3.03 3.88 -7.67
N ILE A 132 3.78 4.97 -7.72
CA ILE A 132 4.50 5.53 -6.57
C ILE A 132 3.96 6.92 -6.28
N GLY A 133 3.86 7.27 -5.00
CA GLY A 133 3.61 8.64 -4.61
C GLY A 133 4.47 9.14 -3.47
N TYR A 134 4.71 10.45 -3.49
CA TYR A 134 5.57 11.17 -2.56
C TYR A 134 4.81 12.36 -1.99
N TRP A 135 5.13 12.74 -0.75
CA TRP A 135 4.73 14.05 -0.25
C TRP A 135 5.78 15.08 -0.66
N PRO A 136 5.38 16.22 -1.23
CA PRO A 136 6.32 17.29 -1.51
C PRO A 136 6.99 17.73 -0.21
N SER A 137 8.32 17.89 -0.25
CA SER A 137 9.03 18.47 0.90
C SER A 137 8.51 19.87 1.14
N PRO A 138 8.25 20.27 2.39
CA PRO A 138 7.88 21.67 2.66
C PRO A 138 9.01 22.58 2.16
N PRO A 139 8.67 23.73 1.55
CA PRO A 139 9.64 24.69 1.03
C PRO A 139 10.51 25.32 2.12
#